data_AF-A0A7Y5L7K4-F1
#
_entry.id   AF-A0A7Y5L7K4-F1
#
_cell.length_a   1.000
_cell.length_b   1.000
_cell.length_c   1.000
_cell.angle_alpha   90.00
_cell.angle_beta   90.00
_cell.angle_gamma   90.00
#
_symmetry.space_group_name_H-M   'P 1'
#
loop_
_entity.id
_entity.type
_entity.pdbx_description
1 polymer ?
#
loop_
_entity_poly.entity_id
_entity_poly.type
_entity_poly.pdbx_seq_one_letter_code
_entity_poly.pdbx_strand_id
1 'polypeptide(L)'
;ESMAALRDKMLRRLQVRFRAAAPQSVLTCPGVVRTQVQGREVVLWVRGEINAILRALAQVEIEHLVFPEPELEDIFLSFYNKPDRSPNV
;
A
#
# COMPACT_ATOMS: atom_id res chain seq x y z
N GLU A 1 18.28 14.09 -1.68
CA GLU A 1 16.97 13.68 -1.12
C GLU A 1 17.18 13.06 0.25
N SER A 2 16.30 13.33 1.23
CA SER A 2 16.34 12.67 2.55
C SER A 2 15.56 11.36 2.51
N MET A 3 15.99 10.34 3.26
CA MET A 3 15.30 9.04 3.36
C MET A 3 13.82 9.17 3.75
N ALA A 4 13.46 10.23 4.50
CA ALA A 4 12.07 10.52 4.86
C ALA A 4 11.21 10.89 3.64
N ALA A 5 11.73 11.71 2.72
CA ALA A 5 11.01 12.13 1.53
C ALA A 5 10.80 10.97 0.53
N LEU A 6 11.70 9.98 0.53
CA LEU A 6 11.54 8.76 -0.26
C LEU A 6 10.45 7.85 0.31
N ARG A 7 10.39 7.73 1.65
CA ARG A 7 9.36 6.95 2.35
C ARG A 7 7.96 7.50 2.12
N ASP A 8 7.79 8.81 2.09
CA ASP A 8 6.49 9.48 1.84
C ASP A 8 5.94 9.22 0.44
N LYS A 9 6.82 8.98 -0.55
CA LYS A 9 6.40 8.68 -1.92
C LYS A 9 6.09 7.19 -2.14
N MET A 10 6.49 6.32 -1.22
CA MET A 10 6.38 4.88 -1.41
C MET A 10 4.94 4.40 -1.25
N LEU A 11 4.43 3.73 -2.28
CA LEU A 11 3.12 3.10 -2.27
C LEU A 11 3.25 1.65 -1.82
N ARG A 12 2.53 1.27 -0.77
CA ARG A 12 2.51 -0.09 -0.22
C ARG A 12 1.16 -0.71 -0.50
N ARG A 13 1.15 -1.94 -0.98
CA ARG A 13 -0.06 -2.76 -1.10
C ARG A 13 -0.19 -3.62 0.15
N LEU A 14 -1.39 -3.67 0.74
CA LEU A 14 -1.75 -4.52 1.86
C LEU A 14 -2.99 -5.32 1.48
N GLN A 15 -3.05 -6.57 1.90
CA GLN A 15 -4.25 -7.40 1.79
C GLN A 15 -4.69 -7.81 3.18
N VAL A 16 -5.95 -7.55 3.51
CA VAL A 16 -6.52 -7.82 4.82
C VAL A 16 -7.79 -8.63 4.65
N ARG A 17 -7.90 -9.73 5.40
CA ARG A 17 -9.16 -10.45 5.56
C ARG A 17 -9.72 -10.14 6.94
N PHE A 18 -10.91 -9.55 6.97
CA PHE A 18 -11.61 -9.19 8.21
C PHE A 18 -12.46 -10.35 8.70
N ARG A 19 -12.66 -10.45 10.02
CA ARG A 19 -13.57 -11.45 10.59
C ARG A 19 -15.03 -11.17 10.21
N ALA A 20 -15.38 -9.88 10.12
CA ALA A 20 -16.67 -9.37 9.66
C ALA A 20 -16.49 -8.44 8.44
N ALA A 21 -17.51 -7.66 8.09
CA ALA A 21 -17.38 -6.63 7.06
C ALA A 21 -16.29 -5.61 7.44
N ALA A 22 -15.52 -5.15 6.45
CA ALA A 22 -14.46 -4.19 6.67
C ALA A 22 -15.05 -2.85 7.17
N PRO A 23 -14.58 -2.33 8.31
CA PRO A 23 -15.11 -1.08 8.86
C PRO A 23 -14.65 0.12 8.04
N GLN A 24 -15.56 1.07 7.84
CA GLN A 24 -15.31 2.29 7.05
C GLN A 24 -14.08 3.06 7.55
N SER A 25 -13.85 3.08 8.86
CA SER A 25 -12.70 3.75 9.50
C SER A 25 -11.34 3.26 8.97
N VAL A 26 -11.25 2.00 8.58
CA VAL A 26 -10.04 1.41 7.98
C VAL A 26 -9.97 1.75 6.48
N LEU A 27 -11.10 1.72 5.78
CA LEU A 27 -11.16 2.00 4.34
C LEU A 27 -10.84 3.46 4.00
N THR A 28 -11.18 4.39 4.88
CA THR A 28 -10.94 5.83 4.72
C THR A 28 -9.79 6.33 5.62
N CYS A 29 -8.94 5.43 6.11
CA CYS A 29 -7.84 5.79 6.99
C CYS A 29 -6.85 6.74 6.29
N PRO A 30 -6.30 7.76 6.98
CA PRO A 30 -5.29 8.64 6.40
C PRO A 30 -4.12 7.86 5.78
N GLY A 31 -3.74 8.24 4.56
CA GLY A 31 -2.70 7.56 3.79
C GLY A 31 -3.20 6.43 2.89
N VAL A 32 -4.43 5.95 3.07
CA VAL A 32 -5.07 5.04 2.11
C VAL A 32 -5.45 5.83 0.86
N VAL A 33 -4.83 5.49 -0.27
CA VAL A 33 -5.09 6.13 -1.57
C VAL A 33 -6.06 5.35 -2.44
N ARG A 34 -6.18 4.04 -2.22
CA ARG A 34 -7.12 3.18 -2.94
C ARG A 34 -7.51 2.01 -2.07
N THR A 35 -8.76 1.58 -2.21
CA THR A 35 -9.27 0.35 -1.62
C THR A 35 -9.99 -0.49 -2.67
N GLN A 36 -9.88 -1.80 -2.56
CA GLN A 36 -10.71 -2.74 -3.29
C GLN A 36 -11.32 -3.72 -2.31
N VAL A 37 -12.65 -3.77 -2.23
CA VAL A 37 -13.39 -4.59 -1.27
C VAL A 37 -14.06 -5.74 -2.01
N GLN A 38 -13.83 -6.96 -1.55
CA GLN A 38 -14.46 -8.18 -2.04
C GLN A 38 -14.97 -8.98 -0.83
N GLY A 39 -16.20 -8.68 -0.41
CA GLY A 39 -16.77 -9.25 0.80
C GLY A 39 -15.97 -8.88 2.05
N ARG A 40 -15.27 -9.86 2.63
CA ARG A 40 -14.42 -9.67 3.83
C ARG A 40 -12.94 -9.49 3.50
N GLU A 41 -12.56 -9.59 2.24
CA GLU A 41 -11.21 -9.33 1.78
C GLU A 41 -11.10 -7.91 1.24
N VAL A 42 -10.07 -7.20 1.68
CA VAL A 42 -9.79 -5.83 1.24
C VAL A 42 -8.33 -5.72 0.85
N VAL A 43 -8.11 -5.15 -0.34
CA VAL A 43 -6.81 -4.68 -0.77
C VAL A 43 -6.74 -3.18 -0.52
N LEU A 44 -5.73 -2.74 0.23
CA LEU A 44 -5.46 -1.34 0.54
C LEU A 44 -4.16 -0.93 -0.14
N TRP A 45 -4.15 0.23 -0.76
CA TRP A 45 -2.92 0.89 -1.19
C TRP A 45 -2.67 2.08 -0.28
N VAL A 46 -1.53 2.08 0.41
CA VAL A 46 -1.19 3.05 1.45
C VAL A 46 0.07 3.79 1.03
N ARG A 47 0.02 5.12 1.02
CA ARG A 47 1.14 5.98 0.69
C ARG A 47 1.66 6.67 1.95
N GLY A 48 2.98 6.66 2.11
CA GLY A 48 3.68 7.33 3.21
C GLY A 48 3.64 6.56 4.53
N GLU A 49 3.13 7.21 5.58
CA GLU A 49 3.17 6.71 6.97
C GLU A 49 2.23 5.51 7.16
N ILE A 50 2.80 4.36 7.54
CA ILE A 50 2.07 3.09 7.66
C ILE A 50 1.47 2.86 9.04
N ASN A 51 1.98 3.51 10.09
CA ASN A 51 1.49 3.26 11.44
C ASN A 51 0.04 3.73 11.63
N ALA A 52 -0.41 4.74 10.88
CA ALA A 52 -1.82 5.15 10.87
C ALA A 52 -2.77 3.99 10.54
N ILE A 53 -2.50 3.27 9.43
CA ILE A 53 -3.33 2.13 9.03
C ILE A 53 -3.15 0.95 9.99
N LEU A 54 -1.95 0.69 10.48
CA LEU A 54 -1.69 -0.40 11.43
C LEU A 54 -2.44 -0.18 12.75
N ARG A 55 -2.46 1.05 13.26
CA ARG A 55 -3.25 1.39 14.46
C ARG A 55 -4.74 1.21 14.22
N ALA A 56 -5.26 1.60 13.04
CA ALA A 56 -6.66 1.39 12.70
C ALA A 56 -7.01 -0.11 12.61
N LEU A 57 -6.14 -0.91 11.98
CA LEU A 57 -6.29 -2.37 11.89
C LEU A 57 -6.22 -3.06 13.26
N ALA A 58 -5.42 -2.54 14.19
CA ALA A 58 -5.32 -3.09 15.55
C ALA A 58 -6.58 -2.89 16.39
N GLN A 59 -7.51 -2.00 15.99
CA GLN A 59 -8.77 -1.78 16.69
C GLN A 59 -9.90 -2.70 16.21
N VAL A 60 -9.63 -3.59 15.25
CA VAL A 60 -10.65 -4.39 14.58
C VAL A 60 -10.20 -5.84 14.44
N GLU A 61 -11.18 -6.74 14.41
CA GLU A 61 -10.91 -8.18 14.31
C GLU A 61 -10.56 -8.58 12.87
N ILE A 62 -9.30 -8.97 12.65
CA ILE A 62 -8.80 -9.47 11.38
C ILE A 62 -8.47 -10.96 11.46
N GLU A 63 -8.70 -11.69 10.36
CA GLU A 63 -8.32 -13.09 10.22
C GLU A 63 -6.92 -13.23 9.63
N HIS A 64 -6.52 -12.32 8.74
CA HIS A 64 -5.22 -12.37 8.06
C HIS A 64 -4.78 -10.99 7.54
N LEU A 65 -3.48 -10.72 7.57
CA LEU A 65 -2.84 -9.52 7.02
C LEU A 65 -1.60 -9.94 6.22
N VAL A 66 -1.54 -9.53 4.95
CA VAL A 66 -0.41 -9.79 4.05
C VAL A 66 0.15 -8.48 3.52
N PHE A 67 1.47 -8.39 3.57
CA PHE A 67 2.25 -7.46 2.76
C PHE A 67 2.81 -8.25 1.60
N PRO A 68 2.13 -8.27 0.43
CA PRO A 68 2.63 -8.99 -0.72
C PRO A 68 4.02 -8.46 -1.06
N GLU A 69 4.95 -9.36 -1.33
CA GLU A 69 6.20 -8.96 -1.95
C GLU A 69 5.88 -8.29 -3.29
N PRO A 70 6.60 -7.22 -3.65
CA PRO A 70 6.46 -6.64 -4.98
C PRO A 70 6.74 -7.73 -6.01
N GLU A 71 5.83 -7.92 -6.96
CA GLU A 71 6.02 -8.94 -7.97
C GLU A 71 7.22 -8.58 -8.86
N LEU A 72 7.93 -9.59 -9.34
CA LEU A 72 9.10 -9.40 -10.21
C LEU A 72 8.75 -8.48 -11.39
N GLU A 73 7.55 -8.62 -11.97
CA GLU A 73 7.06 -7.80 -13.07
C GLU A 73 6.93 -6.31 -12.70
N ASP A 74 6.41 -5.98 -11.51
CA ASP A 74 6.35 -4.60 -11.01
C ASP A 74 7.76 -4.01 -10.83
N ILE A 75 8.70 -4.84 -10.35
CA ILE A 75 10.12 -4.47 -10.22
C ILE A 75 10.69 -4.19 -11.62
N PHE A 76 10.52 -5.11 -12.57
CA PHE A 76 10.98 -4.95 -13.96
C PHE A 76 10.43 -3.67 -14.61
N LEU A 77 9.12 -3.43 -14.55
CA LEU A 77 8.47 -2.23 -15.10
C LEU A 77 9.02 -0.93 -14.49
N SER A 78 9.32 -0.93 -13.20
CA SER A 78 9.92 0.24 -12.53
C SER A 78 11.33 0.58 -13.05
N PHE A 79 12.09 -0.41 -13.55
CA PHE A 79 13.40 -0.18 -14.15
C PHE A 79 13.31 0.44 -15.56
N TYR A 80 12.28 0.10 -16.34
CA TYR A 80 12.08 0.65 -17.69
C TYR A 80 11.38 2.02 -17.71
N ASN A 81 10.64 2.38 -16.65
CA ASN A 81 9.96 3.68 -16.54
C ASN A 81 10.87 4.84 -16.05
N LYS A 82 12.19 4.62 -15.94
CA LYS A 82 13.12 5.75 -15.86
C LYS A 82 13.23 6.34 -17.28
N PRO A 83 12.87 7.61 -17.51
CA PRO A 83 13.14 8.23 -18.80
C PRO A 83 14.64 8.13 -19.03
N ASP A 84 15.00 7.51 -20.15
CA ASP A 84 16.34 7.47 -20.69
C ASP A 84 16.81 8.92 -20.81
N ARG A 85 17.60 9.38 -19.84
CA ARG A 85 18.31 10.64 -19.96
C ARG A 85 19.57 10.32 -20.74
N SER A 86 19.41 10.09 -22.04
CA SER A 86 20.55 10.11 -22.96
C SER A 86 21.13 11.53 -22.92
N PRO A 87 22.40 11.73 -22.52
CA PRO A 87 23.07 12.99 -22.80
C PRO A 87 23.42 12.98 -24.29
N ASN A 88 23.11 14.08 -24.96
CA ASN A 88 23.51 14.40 -26.33
C ASN A 88 24.96 13.97 -26.62
N VAL A 89 25.16 13.24 -27.72
CA VAL A 89 26.39 13.25 -28.52
C VAL A 89 26.00 13.30 -29.99
#